data_AF-D9SGT6-F1
#
_entry.id   AF-D9SGT6-F1
#
_cell.length_a   1.000
_cell.length_b   1.000
_cell.length_c   1.000
_cell.angle_alpha   90.00
_cell.angle_beta   90.00
_cell.angle_gamma   90.00
#
_symmetry.space_group_name_H-M   'P 1'
#
loop_
_entity.id
_entity.type
_entity.pdbx_description
1 polymer ?
#
loop_
_entity_poly.entity_id
_entity_poly.type
_entity_poly.pdbx_seq_one_letter_code
_entity_poly.pdbx_strand_id
1 'polypeptide(L)'
;MDTTEFPIALPADQQEILPLIKRSLLSVRDELRDDPYIIEAVSVLQVAGYRSAIGSFWNAVVDDLRNKITFRSLKLFNQSVEIGREIKTYEDFQNFVNDDQLIDGAYKIGVISWEASKVLKHAKETRHIFSGHPKSSPPSIIKVLSMMDDCIKYVLNAEYPAQIIDVNDYVSTLNEQSFDRNRIAIESALGDLPDVYKNELANRLYSSYIHPQSTSVLRSNIEFVAPILWKVLPKSVKVQVIRRVDQEIQKGNGDITNAAFAFVEVVEGLSYLSSVARRYKTEPMVNELVDALDDFPRENIAVRALVSYASLIPEDLISTYVASLTKTYVGRVGSSGRWARTDFYADGAALHIPDMFKSFDDAAAHAFVDGIKTSDLLKRRIQSPAKMRRLRALGNLVLEKASDGFSEKKFLESLCDEAREGEFFDLLK
;
A
#
# COMPACT_ATOMS: atom_id res chain seq x y z
N MET A 1 -6.27 39.72 35.01
CA MET A 1 -5.10 40.33 34.36
C MET A 1 -5.21 39.93 32.91
N ASP A 2 -5.36 40.88 31.99
CA ASP A 2 -5.39 40.62 30.55
C ASP A 2 -4.10 39.90 30.14
N THR A 3 -4.21 38.68 29.66
CA THR A 3 -3.10 37.79 29.27
C THR A 3 -2.61 38.03 27.84
N THR A 4 -2.78 39.24 27.31
CA THR A 4 -2.61 39.54 25.88
C THR A 4 -1.33 40.29 25.51
N GLU A 5 -0.43 40.59 26.43
CA GLU A 5 0.81 41.30 26.09
C GLU A 5 2.06 40.65 26.70
N PHE A 6 2.94 40.13 25.83
CA PHE A 6 4.35 39.97 26.21
C PHE A 6 4.93 41.37 26.42
N PRO A 7 5.38 41.74 27.64
CA PRO A 7 6.03 43.03 27.86
C PRO A 7 7.41 42.99 27.20
N ILE A 8 7.53 43.55 25.99
CA ILE A 8 8.76 43.60 25.20
C ILE A 8 9.08 45.03 24.85
N ALA A 9 10.24 45.50 25.31
CA ALA A 9 10.87 46.74 24.87
C ALA A 9 12.22 46.41 24.20
N LEU A 10 12.39 46.80 22.94
CA LEU A 10 13.66 46.67 22.23
C LEU A 10 14.47 47.99 22.31
N PRO A 11 15.79 47.92 22.10
CA PRO A 11 16.62 49.11 21.90
C PRO A 11 16.04 50.06 20.83
N ALA A 12 16.29 51.36 20.97
CA ALA A 12 15.67 52.41 20.15
C ALA A 12 15.92 52.23 18.63
N ASP A 13 17.08 51.70 18.27
CA ASP A 13 17.51 51.40 16.90
C ASP A 13 16.80 50.18 16.28
N GLN A 14 15.92 49.49 17.03
CA GLN A 14 15.31 48.22 16.62
C GLN A 14 13.79 48.18 16.82
N GLN A 15 13.17 49.32 17.14
CA GLN A 15 11.72 49.39 17.38
C GLN A 15 10.88 48.97 16.17
N GLU A 16 11.42 49.10 14.94
CA GLU A 16 10.73 48.70 13.71
C GLU A 16 10.43 47.19 13.64
N ILE A 17 11.21 46.36 14.33
CA ILE A 17 11.07 44.89 14.33
C ILE A 17 10.13 44.41 15.46
N LEU A 18 9.86 45.26 16.46
CA LEU A 18 9.05 44.92 17.63
C LEU A 18 7.64 44.37 17.27
N PRO A 19 6.89 44.92 16.30
CA PRO A 19 5.59 44.38 15.93
C PRO A 19 5.67 42.95 15.38
N LEU A 20 6.74 42.62 14.66
CA LEU A 20 6.96 41.28 14.10
C LEU A 20 7.23 40.28 15.22
N ILE A 21 8.10 40.62 16.17
CA ILE A 21 8.40 39.77 17.33
C ILE A 21 7.13 39.51 18.16
N LYS A 22 6.35 40.57 18.45
CA LYS A 22 5.08 40.43 19.19
C LYS A 22 4.12 39.49 18.46
N ARG A 23 3.95 39.65 17.15
CA ARG A 23 3.07 38.79 16.34
C ARG A 23 3.52 37.33 16.36
N SER A 24 4.82 37.07 16.19
CA SER A 24 5.34 35.70 16.25
C SER A 24 5.09 35.08 17.62
N LEU A 25 5.39 35.79 18.72
CA LEU A 25 5.18 35.26 20.08
C LEU A 25 3.70 35.03 20.43
N LEU A 26 2.78 35.86 19.92
CA LEU A 26 1.34 35.61 20.07
C LEU A 26 0.88 34.32 19.37
N SER A 27 1.65 33.84 18.39
CA SER A 27 1.39 32.58 17.69
C SER A 27 1.91 31.36 18.46
N VAL A 28 2.58 31.53 19.61
CA VAL A 28 2.89 30.40 20.51
C VAL A 28 1.59 29.92 21.16
N ARG A 29 1.41 28.59 21.25
CA ARG A 29 0.26 27.97 21.91
C ARG A 29 0.12 28.50 23.34
N ASP A 30 -1.13 28.74 23.75
CA ASP A 30 -1.44 29.46 24.99
C ASP A 30 -0.77 28.81 26.22
N GLU A 31 -0.74 27.47 26.28
CA GLU A 31 -0.15 26.72 27.38
C GLU A 31 1.38 26.83 27.49
N LEU A 32 2.07 27.25 26.41
CA LEU A 32 3.52 27.44 26.40
C LEU A 32 3.93 28.90 26.66
N ARG A 33 3.00 29.85 26.73
CA ARG A 33 3.36 31.28 26.88
C ARG A 33 4.06 31.60 28.21
N ASP A 34 3.74 30.82 29.24
CA ASP A 34 4.37 30.91 30.56
C ASP A 34 5.59 29.97 30.71
N ASP A 35 6.06 29.37 29.60
CA ASP A 35 7.25 28.51 29.61
C ASP A 35 8.50 29.31 30.07
N PRO A 36 9.26 28.82 31.06
CA PRO A 36 10.41 29.54 31.60
C PRO A 36 11.46 29.90 30.55
N TYR A 37 11.67 29.05 29.54
CA TYR A 37 12.64 29.30 28.49
C TYR A 37 12.17 30.39 27.51
N ILE A 38 10.87 30.45 27.22
CA ILE A 38 10.29 31.53 26.41
C ILE A 38 10.37 32.86 27.17
N ILE A 39 10.01 32.88 28.46
CA ILE A 39 10.10 34.07 29.31
C ILE A 39 11.55 34.57 29.37
N GLU A 40 12.52 33.67 29.58
CA GLU A 40 13.94 34.02 29.61
C GLU A 40 14.39 34.57 28.26
N ALA A 41 14.04 33.91 27.15
CA ALA A 41 14.40 34.34 25.80
C ALA A 41 13.87 35.76 25.51
N VAL A 42 12.62 36.04 25.89
CA VAL A 42 12.01 37.36 25.74
C VAL A 42 12.70 38.41 26.62
N SER A 43 13.07 38.04 27.86
CA SER A 43 13.74 38.96 28.79
C SER A 43 15.12 39.38 28.30
N VAL A 44 15.93 38.42 27.82
CA VAL A 44 17.28 38.72 27.32
C VAL A 44 17.26 39.40 25.96
N LEU A 45 16.23 39.17 25.14
CA LEU A 45 16.06 39.86 23.84
C LEU A 45 15.94 41.38 24.01
N GLN A 46 15.26 41.84 25.08
CA GLN A 46 15.04 43.27 25.37
C GLN A 46 16.32 44.05 25.64
N VAL A 47 17.34 43.37 26.16
CA VAL A 47 18.68 43.93 26.44
C VAL A 47 19.71 43.56 25.39
N ALA A 48 19.27 43.19 24.18
CA ALA A 48 20.10 42.74 23.06
C ALA A 48 20.98 41.49 23.36
N GLY A 49 20.54 40.66 24.31
CA GLY A 49 21.15 39.38 24.67
C GLY A 49 20.84 38.26 23.66
N TYR A 50 21.10 38.49 22.37
CA TYR A 50 20.66 37.63 21.27
C TYR A 50 21.16 36.18 21.32
N ARG A 51 22.38 35.96 21.81
CA ARG A 51 22.92 34.60 21.97
C ARG A 51 22.12 33.80 22.98
N SER A 52 21.83 34.41 24.12
CA SER A 52 21.00 33.83 25.17
C SER A 52 19.57 33.65 24.68
N ALA A 53 19.03 34.61 23.93
CA ALA A 53 17.69 34.49 23.34
C ALA A 53 17.59 33.25 22.43
N ILE A 54 18.57 33.06 21.54
CA ILE A 54 18.67 31.86 20.68
C ILE A 54 18.74 30.58 21.52
N GLY A 55 19.58 30.57 22.56
CA GLY A 55 19.77 29.41 23.42
C GLY A 55 18.50 29.03 24.19
N SER A 56 17.91 29.98 24.91
CA SER A 56 16.68 29.75 25.68
C SER A 56 15.52 29.38 24.77
N PHE A 57 15.33 30.07 23.63
CA PHE A 57 14.23 29.74 22.72
C PHE A 57 14.36 28.33 22.11
N TRP A 58 15.58 27.88 21.81
CA TRP A 58 15.83 26.51 21.39
C TRP A 58 15.51 25.49 22.48
N ASN A 59 15.79 25.81 23.74
CA ASN A 59 15.44 24.92 24.85
C ASN A 59 13.91 24.72 24.95
N ALA A 60 13.11 25.76 24.73
CA ALA A 60 11.65 25.65 24.66
C ALA A 60 11.20 24.68 23.55
N VAL A 61 11.85 24.74 22.39
CA VAL A 61 11.56 23.85 21.24
C VAL A 61 11.92 22.41 21.55
N VAL A 62 13.09 22.18 22.16
CA VAL A 62 13.54 20.85 22.57
C VAL A 62 12.60 20.27 23.62
N ASP A 63 12.15 21.08 24.58
CA ASP A 63 11.18 20.68 25.58
C ASP A 63 9.84 20.24 24.96
N ASP A 64 9.24 21.09 24.12
CA ASP A 64 7.96 20.79 23.46
C ASP A 64 8.06 19.54 22.56
N LEU A 65 9.18 19.37 21.84
CA LEU A 65 9.42 18.16 21.06
C LEU A 65 9.46 16.90 21.92
N ARG A 66 10.15 16.91 23.07
CA ARG A 66 10.19 15.76 23.99
C ARG A 66 8.80 15.42 24.51
N ASN A 67 8.02 16.44 24.88
CA ASN A 67 6.65 16.24 25.38
C ASN A 67 5.75 15.66 24.28
N LYS A 68 5.84 16.16 23.04
CA LYS A 68 5.08 15.63 21.90
C LYS A 68 5.48 14.21 21.53
N ILE A 69 6.77 13.89 21.58
CA ILE A 69 7.24 12.51 21.37
C ILE A 69 6.69 11.58 22.45
N THR A 70 6.77 12.00 23.70
CA THR A 70 6.26 11.24 24.86
C THR A 70 4.76 11.00 24.73
N PHE A 71 4.00 12.04 24.35
CA PHE A 71 2.58 11.93 24.08
C PHE A 71 2.28 10.98 22.91
N ARG A 72 3.04 11.09 21.81
CA ARG A 72 2.77 10.31 20.60
C ARG A 72 3.07 8.83 20.77
N SER A 73 4.32 8.48 21.12
CA SER A 73 4.77 7.13 21.48
C SER A 73 6.29 7.08 21.74
N LEU A 74 6.70 6.83 22.99
CA LEU A 74 8.12 6.55 23.32
C LEU A 74 8.62 5.25 22.68
N LYS A 75 7.76 4.24 22.60
CA LYS A 75 8.11 2.94 21.98
C LYS A 75 8.54 3.14 20.53
N LEU A 76 7.79 3.92 19.76
CA LEU A 76 8.14 4.20 18.36
C LEU A 76 9.40 5.03 18.24
N PHE A 77 9.59 6.00 19.13
CA PHE A 77 10.79 6.81 19.14
C PHE A 77 12.04 5.94 19.28
N ASN A 78 12.04 5.03 20.27
CA ASN A 78 13.12 4.08 20.53
C ASN A 78 13.39 3.10 19.37
N GLN A 79 12.37 2.71 18.61
CA GLN A 79 12.54 1.86 17.42
C GLN A 79 13.02 2.62 16.19
N SER A 80 12.75 3.93 16.14
CA SER A 80 13.01 4.76 14.96
C SER A 80 14.42 5.35 14.91
N VAL A 81 15.10 5.44 16.06
CA VAL A 81 16.44 6.05 16.17
C VAL A 81 17.35 5.14 16.97
N GLU A 82 18.59 4.97 16.49
CA GLU A 82 19.62 4.27 17.24
C GLU A 82 20.11 5.15 18.39
N ILE A 83 19.51 4.93 19.55
CA ILE A 83 19.93 5.48 20.83
C ILE A 83 20.42 4.26 21.58
N GLY A 84 21.68 4.28 22.04
CA GLY A 84 22.32 3.10 22.67
C GLY A 84 21.66 2.61 23.97
N ARG A 85 20.46 3.09 24.29
CA ARG A 85 19.58 2.68 25.38
C ARG A 85 18.14 3.11 25.11
N GLU A 86 17.21 2.46 25.79
CA GLU A 86 15.80 2.76 25.74
C GLU A 86 15.45 4.02 26.55
N ILE A 87 14.68 4.93 25.96
CA ILE A 87 14.14 6.15 26.58
C ILE A 87 12.79 5.84 27.22
N LYS A 88 12.66 6.10 28.52
CA LYS A 88 11.46 5.83 29.33
C LYS A 88 10.88 7.08 29.98
N THR A 89 11.74 8.03 30.36
CA THR A 89 11.32 9.27 31.02
C THR A 89 11.79 10.50 30.26
N TYR A 90 11.32 11.67 30.71
CA TYR A 90 11.75 12.95 30.16
C TYR A 90 13.27 13.16 30.35
N GLU A 91 13.80 12.78 31.50
CA GLU A 91 15.22 12.90 31.85
C GLU A 91 16.11 12.03 30.94
N ASP A 92 15.61 10.89 30.47
CA ASP A 92 16.35 10.04 29.54
C ASP A 92 16.65 10.78 28.23
N PHE A 93 15.75 11.65 27.75
CA PHE A 93 16.04 12.49 26.59
C PHE A 93 17.21 13.42 26.84
N GLN A 94 17.25 14.08 28.00
CA GLN A 94 18.33 15.01 28.34
C GLN A 94 19.69 14.33 28.40
N ASN A 95 19.72 13.12 28.95
CA ASN A 95 20.98 12.42 29.19
C ASN A 95 21.51 11.68 27.97
N PHE A 96 20.62 11.23 27.06
CA PHE A 96 20.98 10.19 26.08
C PHE A 96 20.62 10.52 24.64
N VAL A 97 19.83 11.57 24.39
CA VAL A 97 19.35 11.93 23.06
C VAL A 97 19.89 13.30 22.67
N ASN A 98 20.65 13.36 21.58
CA ASN A 98 21.10 14.63 21.02
C ASN A 98 20.02 15.27 20.12
N ASP A 99 20.18 16.56 19.81
CA ASP A 99 19.20 17.32 19.04
C ASP A 99 18.93 16.73 17.64
N ASP A 100 19.94 16.17 16.96
CA ASP A 100 19.76 15.53 15.66
C ASP A 100 18.90 14.26 15.76
N GLN A 101 19.18 13.42 16.76
CA GLN A 101 18.39 12.23 17.07
C GLN A 101 16.95 12.58 17.47
N LEU A 102 16.77 13.66 18.25
CA LEU A 102 15.47 14.15 18.66
C LEU A 102 14.63 14.58 17.45
N ILE A 103 15.19 15.40 16.56
CA ILE A 103 14.53 15.87 15.34
C ILE A 103 14.22 14.71 14.41
N ASP A 104 15.19 13.81 14.18
CA ASP A 104 15.00 12.68 13.28
C ASP A 104 13.97 11.68 13.82
N GLY A 105 13.98 11.41 15.12
CA GLY A 105 12.96 10.57 15.75
C GLY A 105 11.59 11.21 15.73
N ALA A 106 11.47 12.49 16.07
CA ALA A 106 10.22 13.25 15.96
C ALA A 106 9.62 13.16 14.55
N TYR A 107 10.46 13.32 13.52
CA TYR A 107 10.03 13.18 12.13
C TYR A 107 9.57 11.75 11.80
N LYS A 108 10.37 10.74 12.13
CA LYS A 108 10.07 9.34 11.80
C LYS A 108 8.78 8.83 12.45
N ILE A 109 8.46 9.31 13.64
CA ILE A 109 7.20 8.95 14.33
C ILE A 109 6.05 9.90 13.99
N GLY A 110 6.27 10.91 13.13
CA GLY A 110 5.24 11.83 12.66
C GLY A 110 4.91 13.00 13.60
N VAL A 111 5.69 13.25 14.64
CA VAL A 111 5.52 14.45 15.50
C VAL A 111 5.73 15.74 14.70
N ILE A 112 6.65 15.72 13.73
CA ILE A 112 6.91 16.84 12.83
C ILE A 112 6.92 16.38 11.37
N SER A 113 6.64 17.29 10.44
CA SER A 113 6.68 17.02 9.01
C SER A 113 8.12 16.92 8.47
N TRP A 114 8.26 16.45 7.22
CA TRP A 114 9.56 16.45 6.54
C TRP A 114 10.15 17.86 6.43
N GLU A 115 9.34 18.85 6.06
CA GLU A 115 9.76 20.26 5.97
C GLU A 115 10.24 20.76 7.34
N ALA A 116 9.44 20.55 8.39
CA ALA A 116 9.78 20.91 9.76
C ALA A 116 11.12 20.29 10.18
N SER A 117 11.37 19.02 9.84
CA SER A 117 12.64 18.35 10.14
C SER A 117 13.85 19.06 9.51
N LYS A 118 13.70 19.60 8.28
CA LYS A 118 14.77 20.30 7.57
C LYS A 118 15.00 21.69 8.15
N VAL A 119 13.92 22.41 8.41
CA VAL A 119 13.96 23.75 9.01
C VAL A 119 14.55 23.70 10.42
N LEU A 120 14.13 22.74 11.25
CA LEU A 120 14.65 22.58 12.61
C LEU A 120 16.13 22.22 12.65
N LYS A 121 16.65 21.45 11.68
CA LYS A 121 18.10 21.24 11.56
C LYS A 121 18.84 22.55 11.29
N HIS A 122 18.28 23.46 10.49
CA HIS A 122 18.86 24.79 10.29
C HIS A 122 18.81 25.66 11.56
N ALA A 123 17.70 25.61 12.30
CA ALA A 123 17.57 26.30 13.59
C ALA A 123 18.58 25.74 14.63
N LYS A 124 18.76 24.42 14.68
CA LYS A 124 19.78 23.75 15.51
C LYS A 124 21.19 24.25 15.18
N GLU A 125 21.55 24.34 13.89
CA GLU A 125 22.86 24.89 13.49
C GLU A 125 23.01 26.36 13.87
N THR A 126 21.94 27.16 13.76
CA THR A 126 21.94 28.55 14.23
C THR A 126 22.23 28.62 15.74
N ARG A 127 21.58 27.77 16.54
CA ARG A 127 21.87 27.64 17.98
C ARG A 127 23.31 27.20 18.23
N HIS A 128 23.80 26.20 17.52
CA HIS A 128 25.16 25.69 17.68
C HIS A 128 26.20 26.77 17.38
N ILE A 129 26.03 27.53 16.29
CA ILE A 129 26.94 28.61 15.89
C ILE A 129 26.91 29.76 16.90
N PHE A 130 25.73 30.30 17.22
CA PHE A 130 25.62 31.58 17.93
C PHE A 130 25.48 31.47 19.45
N SER A 131 24.92 30.38 19.97
CA SER A 131 24.80 30.14 21.41
C SER A 131 25.78 29.07 21.92
N GLY A 132 26.11 28.07 21.09
CA GLY A 132 26.94 26.94 21.49
C GLY A 132 28.45 27.17 21.38
N HIS A 133 28.90 28.10 20.54
CA HIS A 133 30.32 28.35 20.31
C HIS A 133 30.75 29.77 20.74
N PRO A 134 31.63 29.92 21.76
CA PRO A 134 31.95 31.22 22.35
C PRO A 134 32.71 32.17 21.41
N LYS A 135 33.37 31.64 20.36
CA LYS A 135 34.19 32.43 19.42
C LYS A 135 33.49 32.80 18.10
N SER A 136 32.18 32.60 17.96
CA SER A 136 31.46 33.03 16.74
C SER A 136 31.21 34.54 16.74
N SER A 137 30.82 35.11 15.59
CA SER A 137 30.35 36.50 15.51
C SER A 137 29.01 36.67 16.25
N PRO A 138 28.67 37.88 16.72
CA PRO A 138 27.35 38.15 17.27
C PRO A 138 26.24 37.94 16.21
N PRO A 139 25.13 37.25 16.54
CA PRO A 139 23.99 37.18 15.64
C PRO A 139 23.30 38.55 15.52
N SER A 140 22.70 38.83 14.36
CA SER A 140 21.82 39.99 14.19
C SER A 140 20.41 39.68 14.73
N ILE A 141 19.66 40.71 15.10
CA ILE A 141 18.25 40.54 15.53
C ILE A 141 17.38 39.87 14.45
N ILE A 142 17.65 40.12 13.17
CA ILE A 142 16.95 39.46 12.05
C ILE A 142 17.19 37.95 12.08
N LYS A 143 18.43 37.52 12.39
CA LYS A 143 18.76 36.09 12.50
C LYS A 143 18.05 35.44 13.70
N VAL A 144 17.93 36.16 14.82
CA VAL A 144 17.18 35.69 15.99
C VAL A 144 15.70 35.53 15.64
N LEU A 145 15.08 36.57 15.06
CA LEU A 145 13.67 36.55 14.68
C LEU A 145 13.37 35.43 13.67
N SER A 146 14.21 35.26 12.65
CA SER A 146 14.03 34.19 11.66
C SER A 146 14.03 32.81 12.30
N MET A 147 14.97 32.55 13.22
CA MET A 147 14.99 31.28 13.95
C MET A 147 13.77 31.11 14.86
N MET A 148 13.37 32.16 15.58
CA MET A 148 12.18 32.12 16.43
C MET A 148 10.92 31.82 15.61
N ASP A 149 10.74 32.47 14.47
CA ASP A 149 9.56 32.30 13.61
C ASP A 149 9.46 30.86 13.08
N ASP A 150 10.58 30.29 12.63
CA ASP A 150 10.68 28.89 12.24
C ASP A 150 10.31 27.94 13.40
N CYS A 151 10.92 28.15 14.57
CA CYS A 151 10.66 27.35 15.76
C CYS A 151 9.21 27.43 16.24
N ILE A 152 8.59 28.61 16.18
CA ILE A 152 7.18 28.81 16.51
C ILE A 152 6.31 28.08 15.51
N LYS A 153 6.49 28.37 14.22
CA LYS A 153 5.65 27.81 13.16
C LYS A 153 5.64 26.29 13.16
N TYR A 154 6.81 25.64 13.29
CA TYR A 154 6.92 24.20 13.12
C TYR A 154 6.85 23.39 14.42
N VAL A 155 7.00 24.04 15.59
CA VAL A 155 6.95 23.35 16.89
C VAL A 155 6.01 24.06 17.86
N LEU A 156 6.33 25.27 18.31
CA LEU A 156 5.63 25.88 19.46
C LEU A 156 4.18 26.33 19.18
N ASN A 157 3.79 26.47 17.91
CA ASN A 157 2.40 26.71 17.46
C ASN A 157 1.71 25.42 17.00
N ALA A 158 2.47 24.42 16.55
CA ALA A 158 1.92 23.18 16.04
C ALA A 158 1.27 22.36 17.15
N GLU A 159 0.04 21.86 16.97
CA GLU A 159 -0.65 21.05 17.98
C GLU A 159 0.06 19.72 18.26
N TYR A 160 -0.36 19.06 19.35
CA TYR A 160 0.07 17.70 19.61
C TYR A 160 -0.48 16.75 18.54
N PRO A 161 0.36 15.87 17.99
CA PRO A 161 -0.14 14.82 17.10
C PRO A 161 -1.01 13.83 17.88
N ALA A 162 -1.93 13.14 17.21
CA ALA A 162 -2.70 12.06 17.82
C ALA A 162 -1.78 10.96 18.40
N GLN A 163 -2.17 10.42 19.56
CA GLN A 163 -1.48 9.26 20.13
C GLN A 163 -1.62 8.05 19.23
N ILE A 164 -0.54 7.30 19.06
CA ILE A 164 -0.57 6.06 18.29
C ILE A 164 -0.93 4.92 19.25
N ILE A 165 -2.06 4.26 19.02
CA ILE A 165 -2.43 3.01 19.69
C ILE A 165 -1.36 1.95 19.37
N ASP A 166 -0.97 1.09 20.31
CA ASP A 166 -0.02 0.00 20.00
C ASP A 166 -0.63 -0.99 18.99
N VAL A 167 0.18 -1.55 18.09
CA VAL A 167 -0.32 -2.51 17.08
C VAL A 167 -0.99 -3.71 17.75
N ASN A 168 -0.47 -4.17 18.89
CA ASN A 168 -1.05 -5.29 19.62
C ASN A 168 -2.38 -4.92 20.29
N ASP A 169 -2.47 -3.71 20.83
CA ASP A 169 -3.70 -3.21 21.45
C ASP A 169 -4.80 -3.00 20.41
N TYR A 170 -4.44 -2.46 19.24
CA TYR A 170 -5.37 -2.33 18.13
C TYR A 170 -5.86 -3.69 17.64
N VAL A 171 -4.97 -4.69 17.50
CA VAL A 171 -5.38 -6.05 17.12
C VAL A 171 -6.21 -6.74 18.21
N SER A 172 -5.94 -6.46 19.49
CA SER A 172 -6.79 -6.93 20.59
C SER A 172 -8.18 -6.32 20.50
N THR A 173 -8.28 -5.02 20.19
CA THR A 173 -9.53 -4.29 19.98
C THR A 173 -10.30 -4.85 18.77
N LEU A 174 -9.60 -5.22 17.68
CA LEU A 174 -10.20 -5.92 16.54
C LEU A 174 -10.73 -7.32 16.88
N ASN A 175 -10.34 -7.92 18.00
CA ASN A 175 -10.87 -9.20 18.43
C ASN A 175 -12.18 -9.06 19.24
N GLU A 176 -12.58 -7.83 19.57
CA GLU A 176 -13.80 -7.55 20.32
C GLU A 176 -15.02 -7.49 19.40
N GLN A 177 -16.17 -7.98 19.89
CA GLN A 177 -17.44 -7.91 19.17
C GLN A 177 -18.00 -6.48 19.07
N SER A 178 -17.60 -5.61 20.00
CA SER A 178 -17.96 -4.20 20.08
C SER A 178 -17.14 -3.30 19.15
N PHE A 179 -16.22 -3.85 18.34
CA PHE A 179 -15.42 -3.06 17.42
C PHE A 179 -16.30 -2.27 16.45
N ASP A 180 -16.18 -0.94 16.50
CA ASP A 180 -16.95 -0.06 15.62
C ASP A 180 -16.41 -0.10 14.20
N ARG A 181 -17.19 -0.69 13.28
CA ARG A 181 -16.89 -0.76 11.84
C ARG A 181 -17.28 0.53 11.12
N ASN A 182 -16.97 1.68 11.71
CA ASN A 182 -17.16 2.96 11.05
C ASN A 182 -16.00 3.26 10.10
N ARG A 183 -16.29 3.24 8.81
CA ARG A 183 -15.27 3.43 7.76
C ARG A 183 -14.55 4.78 7.85
N ILE A 184 -15.25 5.87 8.19
CA ILE A 184 -14.66 7.21 8.27
C ILE A 184 -13.67 7.28 9.44
N ALA A 185 -14.06 6.75 10.59
CA ALA A 185 -13.20 6.70 11.77
C ALA A 185 -11.91 5.90 11.49
N ILE A 186 -12.03 4.74 10.84
CA ILE A 186 -10.89 3.88 10.49
C ILE A 186 -10.01 4.54 9.41
N GLU A 187 -10.59 5.13 8.36
CA GLU A 187 -9.83 5.86 7.33
C GLU A 187 -9.02 7.01 7.92
N SER A 188 -9.62 7.81 8.83
CA SER A 188 -8.93 8.87 9.54
C SER A 188 -7.81 8.32 10.41
N ALA A 189 -8.12 7.34 11.27
CA ALA A 189 -7.14 6.77 12.20
C ALA A 189 -5.95 6.14 11.48
N LEU A 190 -6.18 5.43 10.37
CA LEU A 190 -5.12 4.79 9.60
C LEU A 190 -4.35 5.76 8.71
N GLY A 191 -4.98 6.83 8.23
CA GLY A 191 -4.36 7.86 7.39
C GLY A 191 -3.23 8.57 8.12
N ASP A 192 -3.44 8.91 9.39
CA ASP A 192 -2.53 9.70 10.21
C ASP A 192 -1.34 8.90 10.80
N LEU A 193 -1.33 7.58 10.59
CA LEU A 193 -0.25 6.71 11.05
C LEU A 193 1.03 6.96 10.24
N PRO A 194 2.21 6.99 10.90
CA PRO A 194 3.49 6.98 10.21
C PRO A 194 3.66 5.71 9.37
N ASP A 195 4.42 5.80 8.27
CA ASP A 195 4.62 4.68 7.33
C ASP A 195 5.20 3.42 7.99
N VAL A 196 6.08 3.59 8.98
CA VAL A 196 6.67 2.49 9.76
C VAL A 196 5.56 1.69 10.45
N TYR A 197 4.59 2.38 11.03
CA TYR A 197 3.49 1.75 11.76
C TYR A 197 2.46 1.15 10.80
N LYS A 198 2.13 1.82 9.68
CA LYS A 198 1.29 1.23 8.63
C LYS A 198 1.87 -0.10 8.15
N ASN A 199 3.19 -0.17 7.98
CA ASN A 199 3.90 -1.40 7.62
C ASN A 199 3.82 -2.47 8.72
N GLU A 200 4.08 -2.11 9.98
CA GLU A 200 3.97 -3.05 11.11
C GLU A 200 2.55 -3.60 11.25
N LEU A 201 1.54 -2.72 11.21
CA LEU A 201 0.14 -3.08 11.27
C LEU A 201 -0.24 -4.01 10.11
N ALA A 202 0.15 -3.70 8.87
CA ALA A 202 -0.13 -4.57 7.72
C ALA A 202 0.43 -5.98 7.91
N ASN A 203 1.67 -6.08 8.40
CA ASN A 203 2.31 -7.36 8.71
C ASN A 203 1.63 -8.09 9.87
N ARG A 204 1.14 -7.35 10.88
CA ARG A 204 0.41 -7.94 12.00
C ARG A 204 -0.96 -8.42 11.59
N LEU A 205 -1.74 -7.64 10.84
CA LEU A 205 -3.04 -8.04 10.32
C LEU A 205 -2.93 -9.31 9.49
N TYR A 206 -1.92 -9.40 8.61
CA TYR A 206 -1.65 -10.64 7.86
C TYR A 206 -1.36 -11.83 8.80
N SER A 207 -0.41 -11.68 9.73
CA SER A 207 -0.04 -12.76 10.66
C SER A 207 -1.22 -13.20 11.52
N SER A 208 -2.00 -12.24 12.03
CA SER A 208 -3.20 -12.49 12.81
C SER A 208 -4.30 -13.12 11.97
N TYR A 209 -4.47 -12.76 10.70
CA TYR A 209 -5.50 -13.36 9.85
C TYR A 209 -5.25 -14.85 9.61
N ILE A 210 -4.01 -15.20 9.26
CA ILE A 210 -3.63 -16.58 8.90
C ILE A 210 -3.42 -17.49 10.12
N HIS A 211 -3.35 -16.92 11.33
CA HIS A 211 -3.07 -17.70 12.52
C HIS A 211 -4.20 -18.74 12.77
N PRO A 212 -3.86 -20.01 13.08
CA PRO A 212 -4.85 -21.08 13.23
C PRO A 212 -5.88 -20.82 14.33
N GLN A 213 -5.48 -20.14 15.40
CA GLN A 213 -6.33 -19.85 16.57
C GLN A 213 -7.08 -18.52 16.45
N SER A 214 -7.04 -17.86 15.29
CA SER A 214 -7.76 -16.59 15.12
C SER A 214 -9.25 -16.79 15.10
N THR A 215 -9.94 -15.95 15.88
CA THR A 215 -11.39 -15.99 16.00
C THR A 215 -12.05 -15.52 14.70
N SER A 216 -13.29 -15.94 14.47
CA SER A 216 -14.10 -15.46 13.35
C SER A 216 -14.36 -13.94 13.44
N VAL A 217 -14.51 -13.41 14.65
CA VAL A 217 -14.66 -11.97 14.92
C VAL A 217 -13.44 -11.21 14.43
N LEU A 218 -12.24 -11.64 14.86
CA LEU A 218 -10.99 -11.01 14.46
C LEU A 218 -10.79 -11.07 12.94
N ARG A 219 -11.00 -12.23 12.31
CA ARG A 219 -10.87 -12.35 10.85
C ARG A 219 -11.83 -11.43 10.10
N SER A 220 -13.09 -11.38 10.53
CA SER A 220 -14.09 -10.50 9.91
C SER A 220 -13.79 -9.01 10.12
N ASN A 221 -13.26 -8.62 11.28
CA ASN A 221 -12.83 -7.24 11.52
C ASN A 221 -11.58 -6.90 10.68
N ILE A 222 -10.63 -7.82 10.52
CA ILE A 222 -9.48 -7.66 9.62
C ILE A 222 -9.95 -7.53 8.17
N GLU A 223 -10.93 -8.31 7.72
CA GLU A 223 -11.50 -8.21 6.37
C GLU A 223 -12.10 -6.84 6.07
N PHE A 224 -12.58 -6.14 7.09
CA PHE A 224 -13.07 -4.77 6.96
C PHE A 224 -11.94 -3.73 6.95
N VAL A 225 -10.94 -3.90 7.82
CA VAL A 225 -9.86 -2.92 8.06
C VAL A 225 -8.71 -3.03 7.06
N ALA A 226 -8.31 -4.25 6.69
CA ALA A 226 -7.16 -4.49 5.83
C ALA A 226 -7.28 -3.82 4.45
N PRO A 227 -8.43 -3.85 3.74
CA PRO A 227 -8.57 -3.15 2.47
C PRO A 227 -8.45 -1.62 2.60
N ILE A 228 -8.86 -1.05 3.74
CA ILE A 228 -8.72 0.38 4.03
C ILE A 228 -7.25 0.73 4.19
N LEU A 229 -6.53 -0.01 5.04
CA LEU A 229 -5.08 0.15 5.22
C LEU A 229 -4.35 -0.01 3.89
N TRP A 230 -4.76 -0.99 3.07
CA TRP A 230 -4.15 -1.28 1.79
C TRP A 230 -4.10 -0.07 0.84
N LYS A 231 -5.08 0.83 0.89
CA LYS A 231 -5.12 2.02 0.02
C LYS A 231 -4.00 3.02 0.31
N VAL A 232 -3.54 3.10 1.56
CA VAL A 232 -2.51 4.05 2.01
C VAL A 232 -1.12 3.43 2.11
N LEU A 233 -0.96 2.13 1.82
CA LEU A 233 0.34 1.45 1.86
C LEU A 233 1.19 1.72 0.60
N PRO A 234 2.50 1.94 0.76
CA PRO A 234 3.44 1.95 -0.36
C PRO A 234 3.48 0.60 -1.10
N LYS A 235 3.75 0.63 -2.42
CA LYS A 235 3.87 -0.58 -3.26
C LYS A 235 4.90 -1.59 -2.72
N SER A 236 6.01 -1.12 -2.17
CA SER A 236 7.06 -1.97 -1.58
C SER A 236 6.52 -2.82 -0.42
N VAL A 237 5.72 -2.22 0.47
CA VAL A 237 5.08 -2.92 1.59
C VAL A 237 4.05 -3.91 1.10
N LYS A 238 3.21 -3.54 0.12
CA LYS A 238 2.23 -4.45 -0.48
C LYS A 238 2.89 -5.71 -1.03
N VAL A 239 3.95 -5.55 -1.83
CA VAL A 239 4.73 -6.67 -2.37
C VAL A 239 5.35 -7.50 -1.26
N GLN A 240 5.93 -6.86 -0.24
CA GLN A 240 6.54 -7.55 0.90
C GLN A 240 5.53 -8.39 1.68
N VAL A 241 4.33 -7.89 1.95
CA VAL A 241 3.26 -8.62 2.64
C VAL A 241 2.74 -9.79 1.79
N ILE A 242 2.40 -9.57 0.52
CA ILE A 242 1.85 -10.63 -0.35
C ILE A 242 2.87 -11.75 -0.59
N ARG A 243 4.17 -11.44 -0.73
CA ARG A 243 5.22 -12.46 -0.91
C ARG A 243 5.42 -13.38 0.29
N ARG A 244 4.84 -13.08 1.46
CA ARG A 244 4.83 -14.01 2.59
C ARG A 244 4.02 -15.28 2.32
N VAL A 245 3.10 -15.25 1.35
CA VAL A 245 2.39 -16.46 0.88
C VAL A 245 3.38 -17.55 0.46
N ASP A 246 4.49 -17.19 -0.18
CA ASP A 246 5.51 -18.16 -0.62
C ASP A 246 6.11 -18.93 0.57
N GLN A 247 6.28 -18.25 1.71
CA GLN A 247 6.79 -18.87 2.93
C GLN A 247 5.76 -19.84 3.53
N GLU A 248 4.47 -19.51 3.47
CA GLU A 248 3.41 -20.40 3.97
C GLU A 248 3.25 -21.64 3.10
N ILE A 249 3.39 -21.51 1.77
CA ILE A 249 3.43 -22.64 0.83
C ILE A 249 4.56 -23.62 1.21
N GLN A 250 5.76 -23.11 1.49
CA GLN A 250 6.91 -23.94 1.87
C GLN A 250 6.71 -24.71 3.19
N LYS A 251 5.92 -24.17 4.13
CA LYS A 251 5.61 -24.85 5.40
C LYS A 251 4.62 -26.00 5.24
N GLY A 252 3.90 -26.09 4.12
CA GLY A 252 3.03 -27.23 3.80
C GLY A 252 1.75 -27.33 4.63
N ASN A 253 1.35 -26.28 5.35
CA ASN A 253 0.06 -26.27 6.07
C ASN A 253 -1.04 -25.71 5.15
N GLY A 254 -1.92 -26.58 4.66
CA GLY A 254 -2.98 -26.22 3.71
C GLY A 254 -3.97 -25.19 4.25
N ASP A 255 -4.36 -25.28 5.52
CA ASP A 255 -5.33 -24.35 6.13
C ASP A 255 -4.75 -22.94 6.25
N ILE A 256 -3.50 -22.82 6.72
CA ILE A 256 -2.79 -21.54 6.81
C ILE A 256 -2.56 -20.97 5.40
N THR A 257 -2.16 -21.81 4.45
CA THR A 257 -1.94 -21.39 3.05
C THR A 257 -3.23 -20.86 2.43
N ASN A 258 -4.36 -21.54 2.64
CA ASN A 258 -5.66 -21.08 2.16
C ASN A 258 -6.09 -19.77 2.82
N ALA A 259 -5.88 -19.61 4.13
CA ALA A 259 -6.12 -18.34 4.81
C ALA A 259 -5.22 -17.22 4.27
N ALA A 260 -3.96 -17.52 3.92
CA ALA A 260 -3.06 -16.55 3.32
C ALA A 260 -3.57 -16.05 1.96
N PHE A 261 -4.04 -16.95 1.09
CA PHE A 261 -4.66 -16.57 -0.19
C PHE A 261 -5.98 -15.82 0.00
N ALA A 262 -6.81 -16.20 0.97
CA ALA A 262 -8.03 -15.46 1.30
C ALA A 262 -7.72 -14.01 1.72
N PHE A 263 -6.65 -13.80 2.51
CA PHE A 263 -6.20 -12.44 2.81
C PHE A 263 -5.80 -11.66 1.55
N VAL A 264 -5.10 -12.30 0.61
CA VAL A 264 -4.71 -11.67 -0.66
C VAL A 264 -5.93 -11.23 -1.46
N GLU A 265 -6.97 -12.07 -1.52
CA GLU A 265 -8.23 -11.73 -2.20
C GLU A 265 -8.94 -10.55 -1.53
N VAL A 266 -9.02 -10.55 -0.20
CA VAL A 266 -9.65 -9.48 0.60
C VAL A 266 -9.01 -8.12 0.31
N VAL A 267 -7.68 -8.05 0.22
CA VAL A 267 -6.96 -6.80 -0.06
C VAL A 267 -6.79 -6.52 -1.56
N GLU A 268 -7.40 -7.32 -2.44
CA GLU A 268 -7.27 -7.23 -3.90
C GLU A 268 -5.80 -7.28 -4.37
N GLY A 269 -4.98 -8.08 -3.67
CA GLY A 269 -3.52 -8.13 -3.82
C GLY A 269 -3.00 -9.14 -4.85
N LEU A 270 -3.86 -9.78 -5.64
CA LEU A 270 -3.50 -10.90 -6.54
C LEU A 270 -2.37 -10.56 -7.53
N SER A 271 -2.31 -9.31 -8.01
CA SER A 271 -1.27 -8.84 -8.93
C SER A 271 0.14 -8.88 -8.33
N TYR A 272 0.27 -8.86 -7.00
CA TYR A 272 1.56 -8.88 -6.29
C TYR A 272 2.06 -10.30 -5.97
N LEU A 273 1.28 -11.34 -6.29
CA LEU A 273 1.70 -12.73 -6.11
C LEU A 273 2.93 -13.06 -6.97
N SER A 274 3.81 -13.88 -6.40
CA SER A 274 4.96 -14.47 -7.11
C SER A 274 4.48 -15.46 -8.20
N SER A 275 5.38 -15.84 -9.11
CA SER A 275 5.10 -16.91 -10.07
C SER A 275 4.78 -18.24 -9.37
N VAL A 276 5.46 -18.54 -8.26
CA VAL A 276 5.25 -19.75 -7.45
C VAL A 276 3.85 -19.77 -6.83
N ALA A 277 3.44 -18.68 -6.19
CA ALA A 277 2.12 -18.59 -5.56
C ALA A 277 0.99 -18.59 -6.59
N ARG A 278 1.18 -17.94 -7.74
CA ARG A 278 0.25 -18.02 -8.87
C ARG A 278 0.09 -19.46 -9.32
N ARG A 279 1.20 -20.16 -9.61
CA ARG A 279 1.20 -21.56 -10.03
C ARG A 279 0.52 -22.48 -9.02
N TYR A 280 0.81 -22.31 -7.73
CA TYR A 280 0.19 -23.08 -6.66
C TYR A 280 -1.35 -23.04 -6.69
N LYS A 281 -1.94 -21.88 -7.02
CA LYS A 281 -3.40 -21.74 -7.15
C LYS A 281 -3.92 -22.13 -8.52
N THR A 282 -3.24 -21.73 -9.59
CA THR A 282 -3.75 -21.87 -10.95
C THR A 282 -3.56 -23.26 -11.52
N GLU A 283 -2.48 -23.99 -11.18
CA GLU A 283 -2.19 -25.31 -11.75
C GLU A 283 -3.31 -26.33 -11.44
N PRO A 284 -3.78 -26.50 -10.19
CA PRO A 284 -4.94 -27.38 -9.92
C PRO A 284 -6.21 -26.93 -10.64
N MET A 285 -6.45 -25.61 -10.77
CA MET A 285 -7.64 -25.09 -11.45
C MET A 285 -7.61 -25.34 -12.96
N VAL A 286 -6.44 -25.21 -13.59
CA VAL A 286 -6.23 -25.50 -15.01
C VAL A 286 -6.35 -27.00 -15.26
N ASN A 287 -5.79 -27.85 -14.39
CA ASN A 287 -5.94 -29.30 -14.50
C ASN A 287 -7.40 -29.74 -14.34
N GLU A 288 -8.13 -29.14 -13.39
CA GLU A 288 -9.57 -29.37 -13.24
C GLU A 288 -10.35 -29.01 -14.50
N LEU A 289 -10.00 -27.91 -15.17
CA LEU A 289 -10.60 -27.53 -16.45
C LEU A 289 -10.30 -28.55 -17.57
N VAL A 290 -9.08 -29.08 -17.61
CA VAL A 290 -8.69 -30.14 -18.55
C VAL A 290 -9.52 -31.41 -18.31
N ASP A 291 -9.61 -31.84 -17.06
CA ASP A 291 -10.28 -33.07 -16.64
C ASP A 291 -11.81 -32.98 -16.76
N ALA A 292 -12.36 -31.76 -16.71
CA ALA A 292 -13.78 -31.49 -16.85
C ALA A 292 -14.29 -31.52 -18.31
N LEU A 293 -13.41 -31.66 -19.30
CA LEU A 293 -13.79 -31.51 -20.71
C LEU A 293 -15.00 -32.37 -21.10
N ASP A 294 -15.98 -31.74 -21.75
CA ASP A 294 -17.29 -32.31 -22.15
C ASP A 294 -18.25 -32.67 -20.99
N ASP A 295 -17.86 -32.45 -19.73
CA ASP A 295 -18.75 -32.40 -18.57
C ASP A 295 -19.15 -30.94 -18.29
N PHE A 296 -20.16 -30.46 -19.03
CA PHE A 296 -20.52 -29.03 -19.04
C PHE A 296 -20.80 -28.41 -17.66
N PRO A 297 -21.49 -29.07 -16.71
CA PRO A 297 -21.60 -28.57 -15.34
C PRO A 297 -20.24 -28.38 -14.66
N ARG A 298 -19.31 -29.32 -14.80
CA ARG A 298 -17.97 -29.25 -14.20
C ARG A 298 -17.10 -28.20 -14.89
N GLU A 299 -17.21 -28.06 -16.23
CA GLU A 299 -16.55 -26.98 -16.98
C GLU A 299 -17.01 -25.59 -16.53
N ASN A 300 -18.32 -25.41 -16.26
CA ASN A 300 -18.84 -24.14 -15.74
C ASN A 300 -18.20 -23.76 -14.41
N ILE A 301 -18.01 -24.73 -13.51
CA ILE A 301 -17.39 -24.52 -12.20
C ILE A 301 -15.89 -24.21 -12.36
N ALA A 302 -15.18 -25.00 -13.18
CA ALA A 302 -13.75 -24.86 -13.41
C ALA A 302 -13.40 -23.49 -14.02
N VAL A 303 -14.15 -23.06 -15.04
CA VAL A 303 -13.95 -21.73 -15.66
C VAL A 303 -14.22 -20.61 -14.68
N ARG A 304 -15.31 -20.71 -13.90
CA ARG A 304 -15.64 -19.67 -12.91
C ARG A 304 -14.55 -19.49 -11.85
N ALA A 305 -13.88 -20.57 -11.44
CA ALA A 305 -12.76 -20.50 -10.50
C ALA A 305 -11.53 -19.76 -11.06
N LEU A 306 -11.33 -19.81 -12.38
CA LEU A 306 -10.19 -19.19 -13.06
C LEU A 306 -10.36 -17.70 -13.36
N VAL A 307 -11.59 -17.16 -13.29
CA VAL A 307 -11.90 -15.77 -13.70
C VAL A 307 -11.00 -14.74 -13.01
N SER A 308 -10.83 -14.83 -11.69
CA SER A 308 -10.01 -13.88 -10.91
C SER A 308 -8.51 -13.97 -11.21
N TYR A 309 -8.07 -15.05 -11.85
CA TYR A 309 -6.68 -15.33 -12.20
C TYR A 309 -6.40 -15.24 -13.69
N ALA A 310 -7.37 -14.82 -14.52
CA ALA A 310 -7.29 -14.91 -15.97
C ALA A 310 -6.06 -14.20 -16.57
N SER A 311 -5.63 -13.09 -15.97
CA SER A 311 -4.43 -12.33 -16.38
C SER A 311 -3.18 -12.66 -15.55
N LEU A 312 -3.22 -13.70 -14.72
CA LEU A 312 -2.18 -14.06 -13.74
C LEU A 312 -1.67 -15.50 -13.93
N ILE A 313 -1.98 -16.12 -15.07
CA ILE A 313 -1.53 -17.48 -15.40
C ILE A 313 -0.01 -17.48 -15.66
N PRO A 314 0.77 -18.33 -14.97
CA PRO A 314 2.20 -18.53 -15.24
C PRO A 314 2.48 -19.01 -16.67
N GLU A 315 3.62 -18.59 -17.25
CA GLU A 315 4.01 -18.90 -18.64
C GLU A 315 3.98 -20.40 -18.97
N ASP A 316 4.41 -21.25 -18.04
CA ASP A 316 4.42 -22.71 -18.19
C ASP A 316 3.03 -23.34 -18.28
N LEU A 317 1.99 -22.64 -17.81
CA LEU A 317 0.59 -23.09 -17.85
C LEU A 317 -0.22 -22.46 -18.98
N ILE A 318 0.29 -21.41 -19.64
CA ILE A 318 -0.47 -20.65 -20.66
C ILE A 318 -0.97 -21.57 -21.77
N SER A 319 -0.12 -22.45 -22.30
CA SER A 319 -0.52 -23.37 -23.39
C SER A 319 -1.70 -24.26 -23.01
N THR A 320 -1.60 -24.95 -21.86
CA THR A 320 -2.67 -25.82 -21.36
C THR A 320 -3.93 -25.04 -21.04
N TYR A 321 -3.81 -23.89 -20.40
CA TYR A 321 -4.92 -23.01 -20.04
C TYR A 321 -5.70 -22.53 -21.27
N VAL A 322 -5.00 -21.94 -22.24
CA VAL A 322 -5.61 -21.39 -23.46
C VAL A 322 -6.26 -22.50 -24.30
N ALA A 323 -5.57 -23.63 -24.48
CA ALA A 323 -6.11 -24.76 -25.23
C ALA A 323 -7.37 -25.34 -24.58
N SER A 324 -7.40 -25.41 -23.24
CA SER A 324 -8.54 -25.96 -22.50
C SER A 324 -9.75 -25.02 -22.56
N LEU A 325 -9.55 -23.71 -22.34
CA LEU A 325 -10.63 -22.72 -22.51
C LEU A 325 -11.19 -22.74 -23.94
N THR A 326 -10.32 -22.85 -24.94
CA THR A 326 -10.74 -22.94 -26.35
C THR A 326 -11.63 -24.16 -26.58
N LYS A 327 -11.22 -25.34 -26.10
CA LYS A 327 -11.99 -26.58 -26.22
C LYS A 327 -13.34 -26.51 -25.50
N THR A 328 -13.36 -25.99 -24.28
CA THR A 328 -14.57 -25.79 -23.47
C THR A 328 -15.53 -24.80 -24.15
N TYR A 329 -15.01 -23.68 -24.66
CA TYR A 329 -15.84 -22.70 -25.34
C TYR A 329 -16.44 -23.26 -26.63
N VAL A 330 -15.65 -23.96 -27.45
CA VAL A 330 -16.15 -24.56 -28.69
C VAL A 330 -17.21 -25.62 -28.36
N GLY A 331 -16.99 -26.47 -27.36
CA GLY A 331 -17.88 -27.57 -27.00
C GLY A 331 -17.89 -28.68 -28.06
N ARG A 332 -18.95 -29.49 -28.12
CA ARG A 332 -19.04 -30.64 -29.04
C ARG A 332 -20.38 -30.73 -29.78
N VAL A 333 -20.37 -31.45 -30.89
CA VAL A 333 -21.59 -31.90 -31.58
C VAL A 333 -21.85 -33.35 -31.19
N GLY A 334 -23.10 -33.71 -30.91
CA GLY A 334 -23.49 -35.06 -30.52
C GLY A 334 -24.99 -35.24 -30.45
N SER A 335 -25.42 -36.35 -29.84
CA SER A 335 -26.83 -36.62 -29.57
C SER A 335 -27.08 -36.75 -28.06
N SER A 336 -28.30 -36.47 -27.63
CA SER A 336 -28.74 -36.65 -26.25
C SER A 336 -30.11 -37.30 -26.22
N GLY A 337 -30.31 -38.28 -25.33
CA GLY A 337 -31.65 -38.84 -25.07
C GLY A 337 -32.60 -37.85 -24.38
N ARG A 338 -32.08 -36.72 -23.87
CA ARG A 338 -32.86 -35.70 -23.14
C ARG A 338 -33.17 -34.45 -23.96
N TRP A 339 -32.39 -34.17 -25.01
CA TRP A 339 -32.46 -32.91 -25.75
C TRP A 339 -32.48 -33.16 -27.26
N ALA A 340 -33.35 -32.43 -27.98
CA ALA A 340 -33.43 -32.49 -29.44
C ALA A 340 -32.28 -31.74 -30.14
N ARG A 341 -31.55 -30.86 -29.43
CA ARG A 341 -30.39 -30.15 -29.98
C ARG A 341 -29.22 -31.11 -30.19
N THR A 342 -28.40 -30.84 -31.20
CA THR A 342 -27.17 -31.60 -31.50
C THR A 342 -25.90 -30.81 -31.20
N ASP A 343 -26.03 -29.50 -30.98
CA ASP A 343 -24.95 -28.60 -30.61
C ASP A 343 -24.92 -28.39 -29.09
N PHE A 344 -23.80 -28.75 -28.46
CA PHE A 344 -23.64 -28.69 -27.00
C PHE A 344 -22.36 -27.98 -26.59
N TYR A 345 -22.44 -27.15 -25.55
CA TYR A 345 -21.31 -26.44 -24.95
C TYR A 345 -21.63 -26.07 -23.50
N ALA A 346 -20.61 -25.66 -22.74
CA ALA A 346 -20.76 -25.20 -21.37
C ALA A 346 -21.33 -23.77 -21.34
N ASP A 347 -22.66 -23.65 -21.19
CA ASP A 347 -23.39 -22.37 -21.26
C ASP A 347 -22.87 -21.34 -20.23
N GLY A 348 -22.55 -21.76 -19.00
CA GLY A 348 -22.03 -20.89 -17.95
C GLY A 348 -20.59 -20.45 -18.19
N ALA A 349 -19.72 -21.38 -18.61
CA ALA A 349 -18.35 -21.07 -19.01
C ALA A 349 -18.29 -20.10 -20.19
N ALA A 350 -19.21 -20.27 -21.16
CA ALA A 350 -19.28 -19.42 -22.35
C ALA A 350 -19.57 -17.94 -22.05
N LEU A 351 -20.14 -17.62 -20.88
CA LEU A 351 -20.34 -16.24 -20.43
C LEU A 351 -19.03 -15.55 -20.02
N HIS A 352 -18.05 -16.32 -19.53
CA HIS A 352 -16.82 -15.78 -18.93
C HIS A 352 -15.63 -15.86 -19.88
N ILE A 353 -15.52 -16.92 -20.67
CA ILE A 353 -14.36 -17.16 -21.53
C ILE A 353 -14.05 -15.98 -22.48
N PRO A 354 -15.03 -15.34 -23.15
CA PRO A 354 -14.76 -14.18 -23.99
C PRO A 354 -14.06 -13.04 -23.25
N ASP A 355 -14.45 -12.76 -22.01
CA ASP A 355 -13.82 -11.71 -21.20
C ASP A 355 -12.41 -12.11 -20.77
N MET A 356 -12.18 -13.38 -20.49
CA MET A 356 -10.85 -13.91 -20.17
C MET A 356 -9.89 -13.81 -21.37
N PHE A 357 -10.39 -13.97 -22.60
CA PHE A 357 -9.60 -13.81 -23.83
C PHE A 357 -9.20 -12.35 -24.08
N LYS A 358 -9.95 -11.37 -23.56
CA LYS A 358 -9.60 -9.94 -23.71
C LYS A 358 -8.31 -9.56 -22.98
N SER A 359 -7.87 -10.35 -22.00
CA SER A 359 -6.61 -10.13 -21.28
C SER A 359 -5.41 -10.87 -21.89
N PHE A 360 -5.56 -11.50 -23.06
CA PHE A 360 -4.47 -12.23 -23.69
C PHE A 360 -3.44 -11.27 -24.29
N ASP A 361 -2.17 -11.64 -24.12
CA ASP A 361 -1.02 -11.04 -24.79
C ASP A 361 -0.57 -11.91 -25.98
N ASP A 362 0.51 -11.52 -26.65
CA ASP A 362 1.05 -12.27 -27.80
C ASP A 362 1.45 -13.72 -27.44
N ALA A 363 1.87 -13.98 -26.19
CA ALA A 363 2.21 -15.33 -25.75
C ALA A 363 0.96 -16.21 -25.66
N ALA A 364 -0.13 -15.70 -25.09
CA ALA A 364 -1.41 -16.38 -25.07
C ALA A 364 -2.03 -16.51 -26.49
N ALA A 365 -1.84 -15.52 -27.36
CA ALA A 365 -2.25 -15.59 -28.76
C ALA A 365 -1.49 -16.70 -29.52
N HIS A 366 -0.18 -16.84 -29.29
CA HIS A 366 0.60 -17.96 -29.83
C HIS A 366 0.09 -19.31 -29.33
N ALA A 367 -0.15 -19.44 -28.02
CA ALA A 367 -0.73 -20.64 -27.43
C ALA A 367 -2.12 -20.99 -28.00
N PHE A 368 -2.93 -19.98 -28.33
CA PHE A 368 -4.22 -20.17 -28.99
C PHE A 368 -4.06 -20.78 -30.39
N VAL A 369 -3.19 -20.18 -31.23
CA VAL A 369 -2.91 -20.68 -32.58
C VAL A 369 -2.33 -22.09 -32.54
N ASP A 370 -1.32 -22.31 -31.69
CA ASP A 370 -0.66 -23.61 -31.53
C ASP A 370 -1.65 -24.67 -31.02
N GLY A 371 -2.51 -24.33 -30.06
CA GLY A 371 -3.55 -25.22 -29.55
C GLY A 371 -4.55 -25.66 -30.63
N ILE A 372 -4.87 -24.80 -31.60
CA ILE A 372 -5.73 -25.17 -32.75
C ILE A 372 -4.96 -26.06 -33.72
N LYS A 373 -3.71 -25.71 -34.05
CA LYS A 373 -2.86 -26.46 -35.00
C LYS A 373 -2.51 -27.86 -34.49
N THR A 374 -2.37 -28.05 -33.18
CA THR A 374 -1.93 -29.32 -32.57
C THR A 374 -3.09 -30.20 -32.09
N SER A 375 -4.27 -29.63 -31.80
CA SER A 375 -5.37 -30.40 -31.22
C SER A 375 -6.26 -31.07 -32.27
N ASP A 376 -6.07 -32.38 -32.47
CA ASP A 376 -6.95 -33.21 -33.31
C ASP A 376 -8.43 -33.13 -32.90
N LEU A 377 -8.68 -33.02 -31.59
CA LEU A 377 -10.02 -32.87 -31.05
C LEU A 377 -10.69 -31.58 -31.53
N LEU A 378 -9.97 -30.45 -31.51
CA LEU A 378 -10.48 -29.18 -32.04
C LEU A 378 -10.68 -29.27 -33.54
N LYS A 379 -9.69 -29.78 -34.30
CA LYS A 379 -9.78 -29.97 -35.76
C LYS A 379 -11.01 -30.78 -36.17
N ARG A 380 -11.36 -31.82 -35.41
CA ARG A 380 -12.58 -32.61 -35.62
C ARG A 380 -13.85 -31.85 -35.26
N ARG A 381 -13.87 -31.10 -34.17
CA ARG A 381 -15.06 -30.35 -33.70
C ARG A 381 -15.44 -29.23 -34.64
N ILE A 382 -14.46 -28.51 -35.18
CA ILE A 382 -14.68 -27.34 -36.04
C ILE A 382 -15.09 -27.67 -37.48
N GLN A 383 -15.17 -28.95 -37.85
CA GLN A 383 -15.80 -29.39 -39.12
C GLN A 383 -17.29 -29.03 -39.18
N SER A 384 -17.93 -28.78 -38.02
CA SER A 384 -19.30 -28.27 -37.97
C SER A 384 -19.32 -26.75 -38.08
N PRO A 385 -20.18 -26.16 -38.94
CA PRO A 385 -20.31 -24.70 -39.06
C PRO A 385 -20.64 -24.00 -37.73
N ALA A 386 -21.43 -24.63 -36.86
CA ALA A 386 -21.78 -24.07 -35.56
C ALA A 386 -20.55 -23.93 -34.64
N LYS A 387 -19.67 -24.95 -34.65
CA LYS A 387 -18.44 -24.96 -33.86
C LYS A 387 -17.37 -24.06 -34.44
N MET A 388 -17.30 -23.99 -35.77
CA MET A 388 -16.44 -23.05 -36.48
C MET A 388 -16.78 -21.60 -36.07
N ARG A 389 -18.07 -21.21 -36.08
CA ARG A 389 -18.48 -19.87 -35.62
C ARG A 389 -18.06 -19.56 -34.19
N ARG A 390 -18.11 -20.53 -33.28
CA ARG A 390 -17.65 -20.34 -31.89
C ARG A 390 -16.13 -20.15 -31.83
N LEU A 391 -15.36 -20.94 -32.59
CA LEU A 391 -13.91 -20.72 -32.67
C LEU A 391 -13.58 -19.34 -33.27
N ARG A 392 -14.29 -18.91 -34.33
CA ARG A 392 -14.15 -17.58 -34.92
C ARG A 392 -14.42 -16.46 -33.92
N ALA A 393 -15.43 -16.60 -33.07
CA ALA A 393 -15.72 -15.61 -32.03
C ALA A 393 -14.51 -15.39 -31.10
N LEU A 394 -13.81 -16.46 -30.70
CA LEU A 394 -12.56 -16.34 -29.95
C LEU A 394 -11.42 -15.81 -30.82
N GLY A 395 -11.30 -16.28 -32.05
CA GLY A 395 -10.28 -15.80 -33.00
C GLY A 395 -10.33 -14.29 -33.21
N ASN A 396 -11.54 -13.72 -33.34
CA ASN A 396 -11.73 -12.28 -33.48
C ASN A 396 -11.21 -11.51 -32.26
N LEU A 397 -11.44 -12.02 -31.05
CA LEU A 397 -10.93 -11.42 -29.82
C LEU A 397 -9.40 -11.47 -29.76
N VAL A 398 -8.81 -12.61 -30.14
CA VAL A 398 -7.34 -12.76 -30.18
C VAL A 398 -6.74 -11.84 -31.24
N LEU A 399 -7.35 -11.74 -32.42
CA LEU A 399 -6.88 -10.88 -33.51
C LEU A 399 -6.92 -9.39 -33.13
N GLU A 400 -7.92 -8.96 -32.35
CA GLU A 400 -8.01 -7.59 -31.84
C GLU A 400 -6.90 -7.26 -30.82
N LYS A 401 -6.42 -8.27 -30.07
CA LYS A 401 -5.41 -8.09 -29.01
C LYS A 401 -3.97 -8.37 -29.46
N ALA A 402 -3.80 -9.19 -30.50
CA ALA A 402 -2.49 -9.49 -31.06
C ALA A 402 -1.80 -8.20 -31.54
N SER A 403 -0.52 -8.06 -31.23
CA SER A 403 0.26 -6.91 -31.68
C SER A 403 0.42 -6.89 -33.21
N ASP A 404 0.77 -5.72 -33.76
CA ASP A 404 1.00 -5.59 -35.21
C ASP A 404 2.13 -6.49 -35.72
N GLY A 405 3.09 -6.84 -34.86
CA GLY A 405 4.23 -7.70 -35.16
C GLY A 405 3.99 -9.20 -34.92
N PHE A 406 2.77 -9.60 -34.55
CA PHE A 406 2.45 -10.99 -34.25
C PHE A 406 2.67 -11.91 -35.46
N SER A 407 3.54 -12.92 -35.34
CA SER A 407 4.01 -13.70 -36.49
C SER A 407 2.95 -14.63 -37.09
N GLU A 408 1.93 -15.01 -36.32
CA GLU A 408 0.83 -15.87 -36.75
C GLU A 408 -0.43 -15.08 -37.14
N LYS A 409 -0.29 -13.77 -37.39
CA LYS A 409 -1.42 -12.88 -37.75
C LYS A 409 -2.17 -13.37 -38.99
N LYS A 410 -1.45 -13.88 -40.00
CA LYS A 410 -2.05 -14.47 -41.20
C LYS A 410 -3.00 -15.63 -40.88
N PHE A 411 -2.65 -16.47 -39.91
CA PHE A 411 -3.49 -17.59 -39.48
C PHE A 411 -4.76 -17.10 -38.78
N LEU A 412 -4.64 -16.10 -37.91
CA LEU A 412 -5.81 -15.50 -37.24
C LEU A 412 -6.75 -14.81 -38.24
N GLU A 413 -6.19 -14.11 -39.21
CA GLU A 413 -6.95 -13.45 -40.26
C GLU A 413 -7.73 -14.46 -41.12
N SER A 414 -7.13 -15.58 -41.53
CA SER A 414 -7.83 -16.63 -42.28
C SER A 414 -8.86 -17.37 -41.43
N LEU A 415 -8.61 -17.55 -40.13
CA LEU A 415 -9.58 -18.09 -39.18
C LEU A 415 -10.83 -17.20 -39.09
N CYS A 416 -10.64 -15.89 -38.94
CA CYS A 416 -11.72 -14.93 -38.66
C CYS A 416 -12.56 -14.57 -39.90
N ASP A 417 -12.01 -14.71 -41.10
CA ASP A 417 -12.66 -14.38 -42.36
C ASP A 417 -13.38 -15.60 -42.96
N GLU A 418 -14.71 -15.53 -43.06
CA GLU A 418 -15.51 -16.63 -43.60
C GLU A 418 -15.19 -16.93 -45.08
N ALA A 419 -14.75 -15.93 -45.85
CA ALA A 419 -14.38 -16.12 -47.25
C ALA A 419 -13.05 -16.88 -47.41
N ARG A 420 -12.22 -16.93 -46.36
CA ARG A 420 -10.91 -17.61 -46.33
C ARG A 420 -10.93 -18.94 -45.57
N GLU A 421 -12.10 -19.53 -45.36
CA GLU A 421 -12.24 -20.81 -44.64
C GLU A 421 -11.41 -21.95 -45.27
N GLY A 422 -11.32 -22.00 -46.60
CA GLY A 422 -10.47 -22.97 -47.29
C GLY A 422 -8.98 -22.78 -46.99
N GLU A 423 -8.48 -21.53 -47.02
CA GLU A 423 -7.10 -21.19 -46.66
C GLU A 423 -6.81 -21.57 -45.20
N PHE A 424 -7.76 -21.31 -44.30
CA PHE A 424 -7.64 -21.71 -42.89
C PHE A 424 -7.46 -23.22 -42.73
N PHE A 425 -8.29 -24.04 -43.38
CA PHE A 425 -8.15 -25.49 -43.31
C PHE A 425 -6.88 -26.02 -43.98
N ASP A 426 -6.36 -25.34 -45.00
CA ASP A 426 -5.06 -25.68 -45.58
C ASP A 426 -3.90 -25.36 -44.63
N LEU A 427 -3.99 -24.30 -43.84
CA LEU A 427 -3.01 -23.96 -42.79
C LEU A 427 -3.08 -24.89 -41.56
N LEU A 428 -4.12 -25.73 -41.44
CA LEU A 428 -4.26 -26.73 -40.37
C LEU A 428 -3.69 -28.11 -40.74
N LYS A 429 -3.41 -28.35 -42.03
CA LYS A 429 -2.75 -29.54 -42.54
C LYS A 429 -1.24 -29.43 -42.31
#